data_AF-A5IU79-F1
#
_entry.id   AF-A5IU79-F1
#
_cell.length_a   1.000
_cell.length_b   1.000
_cell.length_c   1.000
_cell.angle_alpha   90.00
_cell.angle_beta   90.00
_cell.angle_gamma   90.00
#
_symmetry.space_group_name_H-M   'P 1'
#
loop_
_entity.id
_entity.type
_entity.pdbx_description
1 polymer ?
#
loop_
_entity_poly.entity_id
_entity_poly.type
_entity_poly.pdbx_seq_one_letter_code
_entity_poly.pdbx_strand_id
1 'polypeptide(L)'
;MSFVTENPWLMVLTIFIINVCYVTFLTMRTILTLKGYRYIAASVSFLEVLVYIVGLGLVMSNLDHIQNIIAYAFGFSIGIIVGMKIEEKLALGYTVVNVTSAEYELDLPNELRNLGYGVTHYAAFGRDGSRMVMQILTPRKYERKLMDTIKNLDPKAFIIAYEPRNIHGGFWTKGIRRRKLKDYEPEELESVVEHEIQSK
;
A
#
# COMPACT_ATOMS: atom_id res chain seq x y z
N MET A 1 11.61 32.60 17.77
CA MET A 1 10.13 32.61 17.91
C MET A 1 9.50 33.99 17.68
N SER A 2 10.25 35.09 17.54
CA SER A 2 9.68 36.45 17.36
C SER A 2 8.99 36.69 16.01
N PHE A 3 9.50 36.13 14.91
CA PHE A 3 8.93 36.43 13.59
C PHE A 3 7.51 35.84 13.38
N VAL A 4 7.20 34.72 14.04
CA VAL A 4 5.89 34.06 13.90
C VAL A 4 4.80 34.78 14.70
N THR A 5 5.17 35.44 15.82
CA THR A 5 4.23 36.14 16.69
C THR A 5 3.78 37.50 16.13
N GLU A 6 4.52 38.07 15.18
CA GLU A 6 4.20 39.40 14.63
C GLU A 6 3.11 39.36 13.55
N ASN A 7 2.90 38.23 12.89
CA ASN A 7 1.90 38.09 11.83
C ASN A 7 0.88 36.97 12.15
N PRO A 8 -0.38 37.31 12.46
CA PRO A 8 -1.43 36.33 12.78
C PRO A 8 -1.59 35.24 11.70
N TRP A 9 -1.46 35.58 10.42
CA TRP A 9 -1.58 34.61 9.33
C TRP A 9 -0.42 33.62 9.28
N LEU A 10 0.80 34.06 9.59
CA LEU A 10 1.96 33.16 9.69
C LEU A 10 1.83 32.20 10.86
N MET A 11 1.27 32.67 11.98
CA MET A 11 0.94 31.80 13.11
C MET A 11 -0.08 30.72 12.73
N VAL A 12 -1.20 31.10 12.10
CA VAL A 12 -2.23 30.18 11.63
C VAL A 12 -1.62 29.12 10.68
N LEU A 13 -0.81 29.55 9.72
CA LEU A 13 -0.13 28.66 8.78
C LEU A 13 0.87 27.72 9.48
N THR A 14 1.62 28.22 10.45
CA THR A 14 2.60 27.43 11.23
C THR A 14 1.89 26.34 12.03
N ILE A 15 0.79 26.68 12.70
CA ILE A 15 -0.06 25.72 13.43
C ILE A 15 -0.59 24.66 12.48
N PHE A 16 -1.10 25.07 11.31
CA PHE A 16 -1.60 24.15 10.29
C PHE A 16 -0.50 23.15 9.85
N ILE A 17 0.67 23.63 9.44
CA ILE A 17 1.77 22.79 8.93
C ILE A 17 2.27 21.83 10.00
N ILE A 18 2.51 22.32 11.21
CA ILE A 18 2.99 21.47 12.32
C ILE A 18 1.97 20.38 12.63
N ASN A 19 0.68 20.72 12.63
CA ASN A 19 -0.36 19.73 12.89
C ASN A 19 -0.50 18.71 11.76
N VAL A 20 -0.36 19.12 10.48
CA VAL A 20 -0.29 18.19 9.35
C VAL A 20 0.87 17.21 9.54
N CYS A 21 2.06 17.69 9.92
CA CYS A 21 3.22 16.84 10.18
C CYS A 21 2.98 15.89 11.36
N TYR A 22 2.46 16.39 12.48
CA TYR A 22 2.14 15.57 13.65
C TYR A 22 1.17 14.43 13.28
N VAL A 23 0.05 14.77 12.64
CA VAL A 23 -0.99 13.78 12.32
C VAL A 23 -0.53 12.83 11.23
N THR A 24 0.32 13.28 10.30
CA THR A 24 0.99 12.39 9.35
C THR A 24 1.82 11.32 10.07
N PHE A 25 2.65 11.71 11.05
CA PHE A 25 3.42 10.75 11.84
C PHE A 25 2.53 9.85 12.70
N LEU A 26 1.48 10.39 13.30
CA LEU A 26 0.49 9.64 14.08
C LEU A 26 -0.18 8.54 13.24
N THR A 27 -0.64 8.89 12.03
CA THR A 27 -1.23 7.95 11.07
C THR A 27 -0.21 6.90 10.64
N MET A 28 1.00 7.33 10.27
CA MET A 28 2.09 6.44 9.88
C MET A 28 2.47 5.45 10.97
N ARG A 29 2.65 5.91 12.21
CA ARG A 29 2.91 5.07 13.39
C ARG A 29 1.81 4.03 13.56
N THR A 30 0.55 4.44 13.48
CA THR A 30 -0.60 3.56 13.65
C THR A 30 -0.59 2.45 12.60
N ILE A 31 -0.41 2.79 11.32
CA ILE A 31 -0.37 1.79 10.24
C ILE A 31 0.84 0.87 10.38
N LEU A 32 2.03 1.40 10.70
CA LEU A 32 3.22 0.59 10.92
C LEU A 32 3.05 -0.39 12.09
N THR A 33 2.35 0.02 13.14
CA THR A 33 2.02 -0.83 14.30
C THR A 33 1.10 -1.97 13.90
N LEU A 34 0.02 -1.66 13.17
CA LEU A 34 -0.92 -2.66 12.66
C LEU A 34 -0.26 -3.65 11.69
N LYS A 35 0.74 -3.20 10.93
CA LYS A 35 1.54 -4.03 10.02
C LYS A 35 2.68 -4.80 10.72
N GLY A 36 2.86 -4.65 12.03
CA GLY A 36 3.88 -5.36 12.81
C GLY A 36 5.30 -4.80 12.71
N TYR A 37 5.51 -3.63 12.09
CA TYR A 37 6.83 -2.96 11.99
C TYR A 37 7.20 -2.23 13.29
N ARG A 38 7.30 -2.97 14.40
CA ARG A 38 7.42 -2.41 15.77
C ARG A 38 8.55 -1.38 15.96
N TYR A 39 9.73 -1.63 15.42
CA TYR A 39 10.88 -0.74 15.61
C TYR A 39 10.76 0.54 14.79
N ILE A 40 10.28 0.43 13.54
CA ILE A 40 10.03 1.58 12.68
C ILE A 40 8.88 2.42 13.27
N ALA A 41 7.81 1.77 13.74
CA ALA A 41 6.71 2.44 14.42
C ALA A 41 7.19 3.22 15.67
N ALA A 42 8.08 2.63 16.47
CA ALA A 42 8.66 3.30 17.64
C ALA A 42 9.51 4.52 17.24
N SER A 43 10.34 4.41 16.19
CA SER A 43 11.13 5.54 15.68
C SER A 43 10.24 6.67 15.14
N VAL A 44 9.16 6.34 14.43
CA VAL A 44 8.18 7.33 13.95
C VAL A 44 7.46 7.97 15.13
N SER A 45 7.10 7.20 16.16
CA SER A 45 6.47 7.73 17.39
C SER A 45 7.38 8.69 18.14
N PHE A 46 8.70 8.49 18.12
CA PHE A 46 9.64 9.43 18.72
C PHE A 46 9.60 10.80 18.01
N LEU A 47 9.61 10.80 16.67
CA LEU A 47 9.48 12.03 15.88
C LEU A 47 8.10 12.68 16.06
N GLU A 48 7.04 11.86 16.09
CA GLU A 48 5.67 12.29 16.37
C GLU A 48 5.60 13.11 17.66
N VAL A 49 6.17 12.60 18.76
CA VAL A 49 6.14 13.25 20.08
C VAL A 49 6.93 14.56 20.07
N LEU A 50 8.07 14.64 19.38
CA LEU A 50 8.82 15.89 19.24
C LEU A 50 7.99 16.98 18.56
N VAL A 51 7.32 16.63 17.46
CA VAL A 51 6.44 17.55 16.72
C VAL A 51 5.23 17.92 17.56
N TYR A 52 4.63 16.96 18.27
CA TYR A 52 3.50 17.16 19.15
C TYR A 52 3.79 18.17 20.26
N ILE A 53 4.93 18.05 20.96
CA ILE A 53 5.29 18.97 22.04
C ILE A 53 5.43 20.40 21.52
N VAL A 54 6.07 20.58 20.36
CA VAL A 54 6.23 21.91 19.73
C VAL A 54 4.87 22.46 19.28
N GLY A 55 4.04 21.65 18.61
CA GLY A 55 2.72 22.06 18.13
C GLY A 55 1.74 22.39 19.24
N LEU A 56 1.69 21.56 20.29
CA LEU A 56 0.83 21.77 21.45
C LEU A 56 1.18 23.08 22.16
N GLY A 57 2.48 23.37 22.34
CA GLY A 57 2.92 24.63 22.92
C GLY A 57 2.42 25.85 22.14
N LEU A 58 2.53 25.81 20.81
CA LEU A 58 2.09 26.91 19.94
C LEU A 58 0.58 27.13 19.98
N VAL A 59 -0.21 26.07 19.98
CA VAL A 59 -1.68 26.16 20.00
C VAL A 59 -2.18 26.61 21.37
N MET A 60 -1.66 26.03 22.45
CA MET A 60 -2.04 26.38 23.83
C MET A 60 -1.79 27.85 24.15
N SER A 61 -0.67 28.41 23.66
CA SER A 61 -0.37 29.83 23.86
C SER A 61 -1.27 30.79 23.06
N ASN A 62 -2.10 30.30 22.14
CA ASN A 62 -2.87 31.13 21.22
C ASN A 62 -4.32 30.64 21.01
N LEU A 63 -4.90 30.02 22.05
CA LEU A 63 -6.28 29.51 22.05
C LEU A 63 -7.34 30.59 21.94
N ASP A 64 -7.03 31.83 22.31
CA ASP A 64 -7.97 32.96 22.26
C ASP A 64 -8.42 33.31 20.83
N HIS A 65 -7.73 32.79 19.81
CA HIS A 65 -7.99 33.05 18.40
C HIS A 65 -8.64 31.82 17.74
N ILE A 66 -9.93 31.90 17.40
CA ILE A 66 -10.67 30.80 16.77
C ILE A 66 -10.05 30.34 15.43
N GLN A 67 -9.37 31.23 14.71
CA GLN A 67 -8.67 30.90 13.46
C GLN A 67 -7.58 29.84 13.68
N ASN A 68 -6.87 29.90 14.83
CA ASN A 68 -5.85 28.91 15.19
C ASN A 68 -6.46 27.54 15.47
N ILE A 69 -7.63 27.52 16.12
CA ILE A 69 -8.38 26.29 16.39
C ILE A 69 -8.85 25.65 15.07
N ILE A 70 -9.38 26.46 14.15
CA ILE A 70 -9.80 25.99 12.81
C ILE A 70 -8.61 25.45 12.02
N ALA A 71 -7.48 26.17 12.01
CA ALA A 71 -6.26 25.71 11.33
C ALA A 71 -5.72 24.41 11.92
N TYR A 72 -5.80 24.24 13.24
CA TYR A 72 -5.48 22.98 13.90
C TYR A 72 -6.42 21.86 13.41
N ALA A 73 -7.74 22.05 13.50
CA ALA A 73 -8.71 21.04 13.05
C ALA A 73 -8.53 20.66 11.57
N PHE A 74 -8.34 21.65 10.70
CA PHE A 74 -8.10 21.41 9.28
C PHE A 74 -6.76 20.70 9.02
N GLY A 75 -5.71 21.08 9.74
CA GLY A 75 -4.41 20.41 9.70
C GLY A 75 -4.50 18.94 10.11
N PHE A 76 -5.39 18.61 11.05
CA PHE A 76 -5.63 17.23 11.46
C PHE A 76 -6.25 16.41 10.32
N SER A 77 -7.31 16.92 9.70
CA SER A 77 -7.96 16.26 8.56
C SER A 77 -7.02 16.05 7.38
N ILE A 78 -6.23 17.07 7.02
CA ILE A 78 -5.25 16.99 5.92
C ILE A 78 -4.11 16.03 6.28
N GLY A 79 -3.62 16.06 7.52
CA GLY A 79 -2.57 15.16 8.00
C GLY A 79 -2.93 13.69 7.87
N ILE A 80 -4.20 13.31 8.10
CA ILE A 80 -4.69 11.94 7.87
C ILE A 80 -4.54 11.56 6.39
N ILE A 81 -4.97 12.43 5.47
CA ILE A 81 -4.89 12.18 4.02
C ILE A 81 -3.43 12.06 3.58
N VAL A 82 -2.56 12.94 4.06
CA VAL A 82 -1.12 12.89 3.76
C VAL A 82 -0.49 11.60 4.30
N GLY A 83 -0.80 11.23 5.55
CA GLY A 83 -0.33 9.98 6.16
C GLY A 83 -0.76 8.74 5.37
N MET A 84 -2.02 8.66 4.94
CA MET A 84 -2.51 7.56 4.11
C MET A 84 -1.82 7.53 2.73
N LYS A 85 -1.63 8.69 2.07
CA LYS A 85 -0.93 8.75 0.78
C LYS A 85 0.54 8.33 0.88
N ILE A 86 1.22 8.67 1.97
CA ILE A 86 2.60 8.21 2.21
C ILE A 86 2.61 6.69 2.36
N GLU A 87 1.66 6.13 3.11
CA GLU A 87 1.54 4.68 3.29
C GLU A 87 1.29 3.95 1.96
N GLU A 88 0.35 4.42 1.16
CA GLU A 88 0.06 3.89 -0.18
C GLU A 88 1.33 3.86 -1.04
N LYS A 89 2.15 4.93 -0.98
CA LYS A 89 3.40 5.05 -1.73
C LYS A 89 4.50 4.13 -1.21
N LEU A 90 4.55 3.86 0.09
CA LEU A 90 5.51 2.92 0.68
C LEU A 90 5.18 1.47 0.31
N ALA A 91 3.91 1.17 -0.02
CA ALA A 91 3.44 -0.13 -0.51
C ALA A 91 3.99 -1.32 0.29
N LEU A 92 3.97 -1.19 1.63
CA LEU A 92 4.57 -2.14 2.55
C LEU A 92 3.74 -3.40 2.67
N GLY A 93 4.42 -4.55 2.75
CA GLY A 93 3.81 -5.85 3.00
C GLY A 93 3.54 -6.67 1.73
N TYR A 94 2.64 -7.64 1.89
CA TYR A 94 2.19 -8.53 0.83
C TYR A 94 0.67 -8.49 0.74
N THR A 95 0.14 -8.81 -0.42
CA THR A 95 -1.30 -8.98 -0.68
C THR A 95 -1.52 -10.38 -1.24
N VAL A 96 -2.57 -11.05 -0.81
CA VAL A 96 -3.07 -12.26 -1.48
C VAL A 96 -4.16 -11.86 -2.45
N VAL A 97 -3.98 -12.20 -3.72
CA VAL A 97 -4.91 -11.97 -4.80
C VAL A 97 -5.51 -13.32 -5.19
N ASN A 98 -6.81 -13.47 -4.94
CA ASN A 98 -7.60 -14.61 -5.39
C ASN A 98 -8.23 -14.30 -6.73
N VAL A 99 -7.98 -15.14 -7.71
CA VAL A 99 -8.45 -15.00 -9.07
C VAL A 99 -9.23 -16.23 -9.47
N THR A 100 -10.48 -16.04 -9.84
CA THR A 100 -11.36 -17.10 -10.33
C THR A 100 -11.56 -16.89 -11.82
N SER A 101 -11.11 -17.85 -12.62
CA SER A 101 -11.25 -17.84 -14.08
C SER A 101 -12.16 -18.98 -14.55
N ALA A 102 -12.90 -18.75 -15.62
CA ALA A 102 -13.65 -19.77 -16.34
C ALA A 102 -12.82 -20.42 -17.47
N GLU A 103 -11.68 -19.81 -17.83
CA GLU A 103 -10.86 -20.21 -18.97
C GLU A 103 -9.80 -21.21 -18.51
N TYR A 104 -10.15 -22.49 -18.58
CA TYR A 104 -9.21 -23.59 -18.33
C TYR A 104 -8.19 -23.80 -19.45
N GLU A 105 -8.49 -23.28 -20.65
CA GLU A 105 -7.64 -23.46 -21.83
C GLU A 105 -6.37 -22.62 -21.76
N LEU A 106 -6.40 -21.52 -21.00
CA LEU A 106 -5.23 -20.71 -20.71
C LEU A 106 -4.44 -21.33 -19.55
N ASP A 107 -3.15 -21.56 -19.75
CA ASP A 107 -2.23 -22.00 -18.68
C ASP A 107 -1.82 -20.81 -17.79
N LEU A 108 -2.80 -20.02 -17.35
CA LEU A 108 -2.66 -18.84 -16.49
C LEU A 108 -1.77 -19.12 -15.27
N PRO A 109 -1.88 -20.26 -14.58
CA PRO A 109 -1.02 -20.53 -13.43
C PRO A 109 0.46 -20.58 -13.81
N ASN A 110 0.83 -21.15 -14.95
CA ASN A 110 2.22 -21.23 -15.37
C ASN A 110 2.73 -19.92 -15.98
N GLU A 111 1.90 -19.19 -16.74
CA GLU A 111 2.24 -17.85 -17.21
C GLU A 111 2.58 -16.90 -16.04
N LEU A 112 1.74 -16.87 -15.01
CA LEU A 112 1.98 -16.07 -13.82
C LEU A 112 3.23 -16.53 -13.05
N ARG A 113 3.50 -17.85 -12.97
CA ARG A 113 4.74 -18.38 -12.36
C ARG A 113 5.98 -17.97 -13.14
N ASN A 114 5.91 -18.00 -14.47
CA ASN A 114 6.96 -17.60 -15.38
C ASN A 114 7.33 -16.12 -15.17
N LEU A 115 6.32 -15.25 -15.02
CA LEU A 115 6.47 -13.84 -14.66
C LEU A 115 7.03 -13.61 -13.25
N GLY A 116 7.08 -14.66 -12.41
CA GLY A 116 7.74 -14.65 -11.10
C GLY A 116 6.77 -14.55 -9.91
N TYR A 117 5.46 -14.67 -10.14
CA TYR A 117 4.47 -14.77 -9.07
C TYR A 117 4.45 -16.18 -8.47
N GLY A 118 4.21 -16.28 -7.17
CA GLY A 118 3.90 -17.58 -6.57
C GLY A 118 2.40 -17.86 -6.74
N VAL A 119 2.07 -18.97 -7.38
CA VAL A 119 0.67 -19.30 -7.68
C VAL A 119 0.33 -20.68 -7.15
N THR A 120 -0.61 -20.74 -6.21
CA THR A 120 -1.34 -21.96 -5.86
C THR A 120 -2.65 -21.94 -6.64
N HIS A 121 -3.05 -23.05 -7.25
CA HIS A 121 -4.31 -23.11 -7.98
C HIS A 121 -5.04 -24.42 -7.70
N TYR A 122 -6.37 -24.41 -7.79
CA TYR A 122 -7.22 -25.57 -7.59
C TYR A 122 -8.51 -25.45 -8.42
N ALA A 123 -9.12 -26.60 -8.70
CA ALA A 123 -10.43 -26.66 -9.35
C ALA A 123 -11.55 -26.35 -8.33
N ALA A 124 -12.50 -25.52 -8.75
CA ALA A 124 -13.71 -25.16 -8.02
C ALA A 124 -14.92 -25.28 -8.95
N PHE A 125 -16.13 -25.16 -8.39
CA PHE A 125 -17.37 -25.16 -9.15
C PHE A 125 -18.20 -23.94 -8.76
N GLY A 126 -18.61 -23.17 -9.77
CA GLY A 126 -19.59 -22.09 -9.64
C GLY A 126 -20.97 -22.53 -10.13
N ARG A 127 -21.93 -21.59 -10.13
CA ARG A 127 -23.28 -21.83 -10.67
C ARG A 127 -23.25 -22.32 -12.12
N ASP A 128 -22.36 -21.73 -12.92
CA ASP A 128 -22.29 -21.95 -14.37
C ASP A 128 -21.18 -22.96 -14.75
N GLY A 129 -20.79 -23.85 -13.83
CA GLY A 129 -19.84 -24.94 -14.07
C GLY A 129 -18.47 -24.77 -13.43
N SER A 130 -17.51 -25.54 -13.92
CA SER A 130 -16.13 -25.59 -13.40
C SER A 130 -15.46 -24.21 -13.48
N ARG A 131 -14.63 -23.90 -12.49
CA ARG A 131 -13.83 -22.68 -12.38
C ARG A 131 -12.43 -23.01 -11.84
N MET A 132 -11.40 -22.39 -12.39
CA MET A 132 -10.07 -22.43 -11.82
C MET A 132 -9.91 -21.27 -10.82
N VAL A 133 -9.54 -21.58 -9.59
CA VAL A 133 -9.22 -20.57 -8.58
C VAL A 133 -7.72 -20.56 -8.35
N MET A 134 -7.11 -19.39 -8.46
CA MET A 134 -5.71 -19.12 -8.23
C MET A 134 -5.56 -18.22 -7.01
N GLN A 135 -4.71 -18.62 -6.06
CA GLN A 135 -4.27 -17.80 -4.95
C GLN A 135 -2.84 -17.36 -5.19
N ILE A 136 -2.65 -16.04 -5.28
CA ILE A 136 -1.39 -15.43 -5.67
C ILE A 136 -0.96 -14.49 -4.56
N LEU A 137 0.11 -14.79 -3.84
CA LEU A 137 0.72 -13.82 -2.93
C LEU A 137 1.71 -12.97 -3.73
N THR A 138 1.58 -11.65 -3.62
CA THR A 138 2.41 -10.66 -4.31
C THR A 138 2.83 -9.57 -3.35
N PRO A 139 4.01 -8.94 -3.47
CA PRO A 139 4.31 -7.75 -2.68
C PRO A 139 3.28 -6.67 -3.03
N ARG A 140 2.78 -5.92 -2.04
CA ARG A 140 1.72 -4.90 -2.26
C ARG A 140 2.07 -3.91 -3.38
N LYS A 141 3.36 -3.58 -3.53
CA LYS A 141 3.89 -2.78 -4.65
C LYS A 141 3.54 -3.28 -6.05
N TYR A 142 3.41 -4.60 -6.24
CA TYR A 142 3.13 -5.25 -7.53
C TYR A 142 1.68 -5.72 -7.66
N GLU A 143 0.81 -5.39 -6.71
CA GLU A 143 -0.61 -5.78 -6.75
C GLU A 143 -1.31 -5.23 -7.99
N ARG A 144 -1.21 -3.92 -8.24
CA ARG A 144 -1.80 -3.31 -9.43
C ARG A 144 -1.27 -3.92 -10.73
N LYS A 145 0.05 -4.13 -10.81
CA LYS A 145 0.69 -4.80 -11.96
C LYS A 145 0.16 -6.21 -12.18
N LEU A 146 -0.05 -6.98 -11.11
CA LEU A 146 -0.66 -8.30 -11.17
C LEU A 146 -2.12 -8.21 -11.66
N MET A 147 -2.92 -7.28 -11.13
CA MET A 147 -4.31 -7.11 -11.55
C MET A 147 -4.42 -6.75 -13.03
N ASP A 148 -3.56 -5.85 -13.51
CA ASP A 148 -3.54 -5.45 -14.93
C ASP A 148 -3.05 -6.61 -15.81
N THR A 149 -2.04 -7.37 -15.35
CA THR A 149 -1.58 -8.59 -16.02
C THR A 149 -2.71 -9.61 -16.17
N ILE A 150 -3.45 -9.89 -15.09
CA ILE A 150 -4.54 -10.88 -15.11
C ILE A 150 -5.68 -10.41 -16.02
N LYS A 151 -6.02 -9.12 -16.03
CA LYS A 151 -7.06 -8.58 -16.93
C LYS A 151 -6.67 -8.69 -18.40
N ASN A 152 -5.38 -8.58 -18.73
CA ASN A 152 -4.90 -8.77 -20.10
C ASN A 152 -4.96 -10.23 -20.54
N LEU A 153 -4.70 -11.17 -19.62
CA LEU A 153 -4.77 -12.60 -19.89
C LEU A 153 -6.21 -13.15 -19.91
N ASP A 154 -7.03 -12.76 -18.93
CA ASP A 154 -8.45 -13.10 -18.84
C ASP A 154 -9.26 -11.86 -18.38
N PRO A 155 -9.86 -11.11 -19.33
CA PRO A 155 -10.69 -9.94 -19.04
C PRO A 155 -11.94 -10.24 -18.21
N LYS A 156 -12.38 -11.51 -18.13
CA LYS A 156 -13.58 -11.94 -17.39
C LYS A 156 -13.24 -12.53 -16.02
N ALA A 157 -11.96 -12.57 -15.64
CA ALA A 157 -11.51 -13.08 -14.37
C ALA A 157 -12.14 -12.30 -13.20
N PHE A 158 -12.62 -13.04 -12.20
CA PHE A 158 -13.08 -12.45 -10.94
C PHE A 158 -11.93 -12.36 -9.95
N ILE A 159 -11.60 -11.14 -9.50
CA ILE A 159 -10.39 -10.85 -8.72
C ILE A 159 -10.78 -10.26 -7.37
N ILE A 160 -10.26 -10.83 -6.28
CA ILE A 160 -10.36 -10.29 -4.91
C ILE A 160 -8.95 -10.19 -4.32
N ALA A 161 -8.63 -9.06 -3.70
CA ALA A 161 -7.37 -8.85 -2.99
C ALA A 161 -7.61 -8.68 -1.48
N TYR A 162 -6.77 -9.28 -0.65
CA TYR A 162 -6.79 -9.11 0.81
C TYR A 162 -5.38 -9.18 1.40
N GLU A 163 -5.17 -8.45 2.51
CA GLU A 163 -3.89 -8.42 3.21
C GLU A 163 -3.79 -9.57 4.24
N PRO A 164 -2.76 -10.43 4.17
CA PRO A 164 -2.52 -11.44 5.18
C PRO A 164 -1.97 -10.79 6.45
N ARG A 165 -2.50 -11.18 7.62
CA ARG A 165 -2.01 -10.70 8.92
C ARG A 165 -0.68 -11.32 9.34
N ASN A 166 -0.46 -12.57 9.00
CA ASN A 166 0.75 -13.30 9.36
C ASN A 166 1.08 -14.33 8.28
N ILE A 167 2.36 -14.48 7.94
CA ILE A 167 2.83 -15.42 6.92
C ILE A 167 3.89 -16.30 7.56
N HIS A 168 3.71 -17.62 7.47
CA HIS A 168 4.64 -18.61 7.99
C HIS A 168 4.94 -19.68 6.94
N GLY A 169 6.23 -19.86 6.62
CA GLY A 169 6.68 -20.92 5.71
C GLY A 169 6.34 -20.72 4.23
N GLY A 170 6.55 -21.79 3.46
CA GLY A 170 6.30 -21.84 2.02
C GLY A 170 7.44 -21.30 1.14
N PHE A 171 7.32 -21.52 -0.18
CA PHE A 171 8.20 -20.97 -1.23
C PHE A 171 8.42 -19.45 -1.07
N TRP A 172 7.45 -18.79 -0.42
CA TRP A 172 7.41 -17.39 0.00
C TRP A 172 8.62 -16.93 0.84
N THR A 173 9.26 -17.83 1.58
CA THR A 173 10.49 -17.53 2.35
C THR A 173 11.74 -17.38 1.47
N LYS A 174 11.73 -17.92 0.24
CA LYS A 174 12.87 -17.84 -0.71
C LYS A 174 12.79 -16.67 -1.68
N GLY A 175 11.90 -15.71 -1.42
CA GLY A 175 11.82 -14.47 -2.17
C GLY A 175 11.04 -14.64 -3.47
N ILE A 176 9.85 -14.05 -3.52
CA ILE A 176 9.21 -13.68 -4.79
C ILE A 176 10.30 -13.04 -5.67
N ARG A 177 10.40 -13.46 -6.94
CA ARG A 177 11.44 -12.98 -7.86
C ARG A 177 11.17 -11.54 -8.27
N ARG A 178 11.38 -10.61 -7.33
CA ARG A 178 11.10 -9.16 -7.48
C ARG A 178 11.76 -8.57 -8.73
N ARG A 179 12.89 -9.14 -9.16
CA ARG A 179 13.56 -8.78 -10.41
C ARG A 179 12.67 -9.10 -11.62
N LYS A 180 12.21 -10.34 -11.78
CA LYS A 180 11.26 -10.71 -12.85
C LYS A 180 10.00 -9.83 -12.83
N LEU A 181 9.41 -9.59 -11.66
CA LEU A 181 8.23 -8.71 -11.53
C LEU A 181 8.48 -7.25 -11.96
N LYS A 182 9.74 -6.80 -11.91
CA LYS A 182 10.11 -5.45 -12.35
C LYS A 182 10.34 -5.38 -13.87
N ASP A 183 10.79 -6.46 -14.49
CA ASP A 183 11.42 -6.44 -15.81
C ASP A 183 10.45 -6.59 -16.99
N TYR A 184 9.15 -6.81 -16.78
CA TYR A 184 8.13 -6.89 -17.84
C TYR A 184 7.07 -5.80 -17.65
N GLU A 185 6.42 -5.26 -18.68
CA GLU A 185 5.23 -4.43 -18.51
C GLU A 185 3.96 -5.19 -18.96
N PRO A 186 2.79 -4.99 -18.32
CA PRO A 186 1.57 -5.73 -18.68
C PRO A 186 1.15 -5.55 -20.14
N GLU A 187 1.50 -4.44 -20.76
CA GLU A 187 1.18 -4.12 -22.16
C GLU A 187 2.03 -4.94 -23.16
N GLU A 188 3.19 -5.46 -22.74
CA GLU A 188 4.13 -6.21 -23.58
C GLU A 188 4.07 -7.73 -23.31
N LEU A 189 3.04 -8.20 -22.61
CA LEU A 189 2.92 -9.58 -22.10
C LEU A 189 3.10 -10.65 -23.18
N GLU A 190 2.48 -10.48 -24.35
CA GLU A 190 2.55 -11.45 -25.45
C GLU A 190 4.02 -11.73 -25.84
N SER A 191 4.84 -10.69 -25.97
CA SER A 191 6.26 -10.82 -26.33
C SER A 191 7.10 -11.54 -25.27
N VAL A 192 6.76 -11.34 -23.99
CA VAL A 192 7.47 -11.94 -22.86
C VAL A 192 7.14 -13.41 -22.71
N VAL A 193 5.87 -13.77 -22.89
CA VAL A 193 5.41 -15.16 -22.83
C VAL A 193 5.95 -15.97 -24.01
N GLU A 194 5.93 -15.42 -25.22
CA GLU A 194 6.50 -16.08 -26.41
C GLU A 194 8.01 -16.34 -26.27
N HIS A 195 8.77 -15.35 -25.77
CA HIS A 195 10.22 -15.51 -25.58
C HIS A 195 10.55 -16.58 -24.52
N GLU A 196 9.73 -16.73 -23.46
CA GLU A 196 9.96 -17.80 -22.47
C GLU A 196 9.62 -19.18 -23.04
N ILE A 197 8.58 -19.31 -23.87
CA ILE A 197 8.23 -20.58 -24.53
C ILE A 197 9.36 -21.01 -25.48
N GLN A 198 9.94 -20.09 -26.26
CA GLN A 198 11.05 -20.40 -27.17
C GLN A 198 12.38 -20.72 -26.46
N SER A 199 12.53 -20.29 -25.21
CA SER A 199 13.75 -20.53 -24.42
C SER A 199 13.78 -21.88 -23.68
N LYS A 200 12.70 -22.68 -23.77
CA LYS A 200 12.55 -24.00 -23.15
C LYS A 200 12.59 -25.10 -24.22
#